data_AF-A0A286P6P7-F1
#
_entry.id   AF-A0A286P6P7-F1
#
_cell.length_a   1.000
_cell.length_b   1.000
_cell.length_c   1.000
_cell.angle_alpha   90.00
_cell.angle_beta   90.00
_cell.angle_gamma   90.00
#
_symmetry.space_group_name_H-M   'P 1'
#
loop_
_entity.id
_entity.type
_entity.pdbx_description
1 polymer ?
#
loop_
_entity_poly.entity_id
_entity_poly.type
_entity_poly.pdbx_seq_one_letter_code
_entity_poly.pdbx_strand_id
1 'polypeptide(L)'
;MDSPTASYLTDDRDLPEEEQQRLVIFFGGNDDLYVQVAPKNGSTLHGVRLSTSGGASMHCPGLVPALADAYRAMKAAEEGVKLDGLASREELDAELRAWRTRFPDLTFDGLSEIVDV
;
A
#
# COMPACT_ATOMS: atom_id res chain seq x y z
N MET A 1 -14.75 10.47 14.38
CA MET A 1 -13.71 11.07 13.50
C MET A 1 -13.50 10.06 12.40
N ASP A 2 -13.82 10.42 11.16
CA ASP A 2 -13.48 9.58 10.02
C ASP A 2 -11.96 9.45 9.98
N SER A 3 -11.44 8.22 10.02
CA SER A 3 -10.02 7.99 9.72
C SER A 3 -9.78 8.54 8.31
N PRO A 4 -8.81 9.44 8.10
CA PRO A 4 -8.59 10.03 6.80
C PRO A 4 -8.29 8.90 5.81
N THR A 5 -9.24 8.68 4.92
CA THR A 5 -9.26 7.58 3.97
C THR A 5 -8.93 8.16 2.61
N ALA A 6 -8.03 7.52 1.87
CA ALA A 6 -7.76 7.84 0.48
C ALA A 6 -8.52 6.86 -0.42
N SER A 7 -9.15 7.37 -1.46
CA SER A 7 -10.01 6.59 -2.35
C SER A 7 -9.76 6.95 -3.82
N TYR A 8 -9.53 5.94 -4.65
CA TYR A 8 -9.34 6.08 -6.10
C TYR A 8 -10.34 5.18 -6.82
N LEU A 9 -11.21 5.77 -7.65
CA LEU A 9 -12.09 5.00 -8.53
C LEU A 9 -11.23 4.32 -9.60
N THR A 10 -11.33 3.00 -9.73
CA THR A 10 -10.50 2.24 -10.66
C THR A 10 -10.94 2.44 -12.12
N ASP A 11 -10.15 1.93 -13.06
CA ASP A 11 -10.39 2.15 -14.51
C ASP A 11 -11.58 1.37 -15.06
N ASP A 12 -12.29 0.62 -14.24
CA ASP A 12 -13.53 -0.11 -14.54
C ASP A 12 -14.76 0.80 -14.70
N ARG A 13 -14.55 2.08 -15.04
CA ARG A 13 -15.57 3.10 -15.25
C ARG A 13 -16.55 2.78 -16.37
N ASP A 14 -16.16 1.88 -17.27
CA ASP A 14 -16.99 1.39 -18.38
C ASP A 14 -17.98 0.30 -17.94
N LEU A 15 -17.82 -0.25 -16.73
CA LEU A 15 -18.79 -1.19 -16.15
C LEU A 15 -20.01 -0.46 -15.57
N PRO A 16 -21.14 -1.17 -15.40
CA PRO A 16 -22.29 -0.68 -14.64
C PRO A 16 -21.87 -0.17 -13.24
N GLU A 17 -22.55 0.85 -12.72
CA GLU A 17 -22.15 1.53 -11.48
C GLU A 17 -22.05 0.59 -10.26
N GLU A 18 -22.88 -0.44 -10.23
CA GLU A 18 -22.92 -1.50 -9.24
C GLU A 18 -21.71 -2.44 -9.29
N GLU A 19 -21.02 -2.52 -10.42
CA GLU A 19 -19.82 -3.33 -10.62
C GLU A 19 -18.53 -2.51 -10.46
N GLN A 20 -18.62 -1.18 -10.51
CA GLN A 20 -17.48 -0.28 -10.36
C GLN A 20 -16.83 -0.42 -8.98
N GLN A 21 -15.50 -0.41 -8.97
CA GLN A 21 -14.67 -0.59 -7.80
C GLN A 21 -13.84 0.66 -7.52
N ARG A 22 -13.31 0.71 -6.30
CA ARG A 22 -12.36 1.72 -5.86
C ARG A 22 -11.28 1.07 -5.04
N LEU A 23 -10.05 1.55 -5.23
CA LEU A 23 -8.95 1.29 -4.32
C LEU A 23 -9.09 2.22 -3.12
N VAL A 24 -8.97 1.66 -1.93
CA VAL A 24 -9.05 2.42 -0.68
C VAL A 24 -7.83 2.09 0.18
N ILE A 25 -7.16 3.13 0.65
CA ILE A 25 -6.04 3.04 1.59
C ILE A 25 -6.32 3.94 2.79
N PHE A 26 -6.12 3.42 3.99
CA PHE A 26 -6.27 4.19 5.22
C PHE A 26 -5.35 3.66 6.33
N PHE A 27 -5.09 4.52 7.32
CA PHE A 27 -4.42 4.14 8.55
C PHE A 27 -5.45 3.79 9.62
N GLY A 28 -5.32 2.61 10.21
CA GLY A 28 -6.12 2.19 11.35
C GLY A 28 -5.68 2.89 12.64
N GLY A 29 -6.46 2.77 13.71
CA GLY A 29 -6.12 3.36 15.02
C GLY A 29 -4.88 2.76 15.69
N ASN A 30 -4.29 1.71 15.09
CA ASN A 30 -3.04 1.07 15.49
C ASN A 30 -1.85 1.48 14.60
N ASP A 31 -2.00 2.54 13.78
CA ASP A 31 -1.02 3.01 12.79
C ASP A 31 -0.63 1.98 11.71
N ASP A 32 -1.34 0.86 11.62
CA ASP A 32 -1.20 -0.09 10.52
C ASP A 32 -1.91 0.45 9.28
N LEU A 33 -1.38 0.05 8.12
CA LEU A 33 -1.93 0.45 6.84
C LEU A 33 -2.89 -0.63 6.34
N TYR A 34 -4.08 -0.21 5.92
CA TYR A 34 -5.12 -1.08 5.38
C TYR A 34 -5.34 -0.76 3.92
N VAL A 35 -5.27 -1.78 3.06
CA VAL A 35 -5.52 -1.68 1.61
C VAL A 35 -6.68 -2.57 1.23
N GLN A 36 -7.61 -2.07 0.44
CA GLN A 36 -8.77 -2.82 0.00
C GLN A 36 -9.26 -2.36 -1.37
N VAL A 37 -9.88 -3.28 -2.08
CA VAL A 37 -10.74 -2.98 -3.22
C VAL A 37 -12.18 -3.07 -2.73
N ALA A 38 -12.94 -2.00 -2.89
CA ALA A 38 -14.32 -1.90 -2.43
C ALA A 38 -15.24 -1.47 -3.59
N PRO A 39 -16.55 -1.73 -3.52
CA PRO A 39 -17.48 -1.13 -4.47
C PRO A 39 -17.41 0.40 -4.40
N LYS A 40 -17.64 1.08 -5.53
CA LYS A 40 -17.60 2.54 -5.67
C LYS A 40 -18.40 3.25 -4.56
N ASN A 41 -19.64 2.81 -4.34
CA ASN A 41 -20.55 3.37 -3.34
C ASN A 41 -20.75 2.44 -2.12
N GLY A 42 -19.85 1.46 -1.94
CA GLY A 42 -20.00 0.38 -0.95
C GLY A 42 -19.14 0.54 0.31
N SER A 43 -19.43 -0.34 1.26
CA SER A 43 -18.67 -0.46 2.51
C SER A 43 -17.32 -1.13 2.30
N THR A 44 -16.43 -0.83 3.24
CA THR A 44 -15.03 -1.26 3.27
C THR A 44 -14.89 -2.43 4.24
N LEU A 45 -15.23 -3.64 3.78
CA LEU A 45 -15.37 -4.83 4.65
C LEU A 45 -14.23 -5.84 4.50
N HIS A 46 -13.50 -5.81 3.39
CA HIS A 46 -12.48 -6.80 3.05
C HIS A 46 -11.19 -6.10 2.62
N GLY A 47 -10.23 -6.01 3.54
CA GLY A 47 -8.94 -5.39 3.30
C GLY A 47 -7.78 -6.19 3.87
N VAL A 48 -6.60 -5.97 3.30
CA VAL A 48 -5.34 -6.49 3.79
C VAL A 48 -4.78 -5.51 4.82
N ARG A 49 -4.51 -5.99 6.03
CA ARG A 49 -3.77 -5.23 7.05
C ARG A 49 -2.27 -5.45 6.85
N LEU A 50 -1.53 -4.38 6.73
CA LEU A 50 -0.07 -4.38 6.68
C LEU A 50 0.48 -3.76 7.95
N SER A 51 1.10 -4.61 8.76
CA SER A 51 1.65 -4.16 10.03
C SER A 51 2.98 -3.43 9.84
N THR A 52 3.06 -2.19 10.34
CA THR A 52 4.19 -1.27 10.12
C THR A 52 5.45 -1.67 10.90
N SER A 53 5.30 -2.47 11.96
CA SER A 53 6.38 -2.95 12.83
C SER A 53 6.59 -4.47 12.80
N GLY A 54 5.83 -5.20 11.97
CA GLY A 54 5.76 -6.66 11.97
C GLY A 54 6.18 -7.31 10.65
N GLY A 55 5.46 -8.36 10.26
CA GLY A 55 5.82 -9.22 9.12
C GLY A 55 6.03 -8.48 7.80
N ALA A 56 5.24 -7.45 7.48
CA ALA A 56 5.43 -6.71 6.22
C ALA A 56 6.81 -6.02 6.17
N SER A 57 7.21 -5.32 7.24
CA SER A 57 8.49 -4.62 7.32
C SER A 57 9.70 -5.57 7.36
N MET A 58 9.50 -6.81 7.85
CA MET A 58 10.55 -7.83 7.91
C MET A 58 10.66 -8.66 6.62
N HIS A 59 9.55 -9.00 5.97
CA HIS A 59 9.53 -9.92 4.83
C HIS A 59 9.46 -9.20 3.48
N CYS A 60 8.83 -8.04 3.40
CA CYS A 60 8.77 -7.20 2.20
C CYS A 60 9.10 -5.73 2.54
N PRO A 61 10.37 -5.44 2.87
CA PRO A 61 10.84 -4.09 3.13
C PRO A 61 10.56 -3.18 1.94
N GLY A 62 10.17 -1.93 2.21
CA GLY A 62 9.73 -0.98 1.19
C GLY A 62 8.23 -1.07 0.84
N LEU A 63 7.53 -2.18 1.15
CA LEU A 63 6.09 -2.29 0.85
C LEU A 63 5.25 -1.25 1.62
N VAL A 64 5.47 -1.15 2.93
CA VAL A 64 4.75 -0.18 3.79
C VAL A 64 5.07 1.27 3.37
N PRO A 65 6.35 1.67 3.18
CA PRO A 65 6.68 2.98 2.63
C PRO A 65 6.01 3.28 1.28
N ALA A 66 6.05 2.34 0.32
CA ALA A 66 5.47 2.52 -1.01
C ALA A 66 3.94 2.70 -0.97
N LEU A 67 3.25 1.98 -0.08
CA LEU A 67 1.80 2.14 0.09
C LEU A 67 1.43 3.42 0.86
N ALA A 68 2.29 3.86 1.78
CA ALA A 68 2.13 5.17 2.40
C ALA A 68 2.32 6.31 1.37
N ASP A 69 3.23 6.13 0.41
CA ASP A 69 3.41 7.02 -0.74
C ASP A 69 2.18 7.00 -1.66
N ALA A 70 1.63 5.82 -1.97
CA ALA A 70 0.39 5.70 -2.73
C ALA A 70 -0.78 6.41 -2.04
N TYR A 71 -0.93 6.22 -0.72
CA TYR A 71 -1.91 6.96 0.09
C TYR A 71 -1.74 8.47 -0.04
N ARG A 72 -0.51 8.98 0.11
CA ARG A 72 -0.22 10.41 -0.05
C ARG A 72 -0.57 10.90 -1.45
N ALA A 73 -0.21 10.15 -2.48
CA ALA A 73 -0.52 10.46 -3.88
C ALA A 73 -2.03 10.58 -4.12
N MET A 74 -2.82 9.64 -3.59
CA MET A 74 -4.28 9.64 -3.68
C MET A 74 -4.88 10.85 -2.95
N LYS A 75 -4.44 11.14 -1.71
CA LYS A 75 -4.89 12.32 -0.95
C LYS A 75 -4.59 13.63 -1.65
N ALA A 76 -3.38 13.78 -2.19
CA ALA A 76 -3.02 14.99 -2.92
C ALA A 76 -3.88 15.16 -4.18
N ALA A 77 -4.16 14.07 -4.91
CA ALA A 77 -5.06 14.11 -6.07
C ALA A 77 -6.49 14.52 -5.69
N GLU A 78 -7.04 14.00 -4.59
CA GLU A 78 -8.35 14.43 -4.05
C GLU A 78 -8.38 15.93 -3.69
N GLU A 79 -7.26 16.46 -3.22
CA GLU A 79 -7.08 17.87 -2.86
C GLU A 79 -6.70 18.76 -4.06
N GLY A 80 -6.52 18.17 -5.25
CA GLY A 80 -6.08 18.89 -6.46
C GLY A 80 -4.63 19.38 -6.41
N VAL A 81 -3.81 18.81 -5.52
CA VAL A 81 -2.41 19.15 -5.31
C VAL A 81 -1.52 18.16 -6.05
N LYS A 82 -0.49 18.67 -6.75
CA LYS A 82 0.56 17.82 -7.31
C LYS A 82 1.58 17.50 -6.22
N LEU A 83 1.87 16.22 -6.01
CA LEU A 83 2.94 15.78 -5.14
C LEU A 83 4.28 15.86 -5.86
N ASP A 84 5.21 16.64 -5.29
CA ASP A 84 6.63 16.62 -5.64
C ASP A 84 7.37 15.81 -4.57
N GLY A 85 8.23 14.86 -4.97
CA GLY A 85 9.09 14.13 -4.03
C GLY A 85 8.61 12.76 -3.54
N LEU A 86 7.84 12.01 -4.34
CA LEU A 86 7.72 10.56 -4.12
C LEU A 86 9.08 9.89 -4.33
N ALA A 87 9.38 8.85 -3.55
CA ALA A 87 10.63 8.10 -3.69
C ALA A 87 10.78 7.60 -5.13
N SER A 88 11.90 7.94 -5.74
CA SER A 88 12.27 7.45 -7.06
C SER A 88 12.47 5.94 -7.02
N ARG A 89 12.35 5.30 -8.19
CA ARG A 89 12.67 3.88 -8.34
C ARG A 89 14.08 3.54 -7.84
N GLU A 90 15.03 4.46 -8.03
CA GLU A 90 16.41 4.29 -7.58
C GLU A 90 16.53 4.25 -6.05
N GLU A 91 15.77 5.08 -5.34
CA GLU A 91 15.73 5.10 -3.88
C GLU A 91 15.13 3.81 -3.32
N LEU A 92 14.04 3.31 -3.92
CA LEU A 92 13.43 2.03 -3.54
C LEU A 92 14.40 0.86 -3.76
N ASP A 93 15.12 0.85 -4.90
CA ASP A 93 16.12 -0.17 -5.21
C ASP A 93 17.33 -0.11 -4.26
N ALA A 94 17.68 1.08 -3.76
CA ALA A 94 18.74 1.26 -2.77
C ALA A 94 18.32 0.69 -1.40
N GLU A 95 17.08 0.96 -0.96
CA GLU A 95 16.53 0.40 0.28
C GLU A 95 16.50 -1.14 0.23
N LEU A 96 16.01 -1.71 -0.87
CA LEU A 96 15.94 -3.16 -1.06
C LEU A 96 17.33 -3.80 -1.03
N ARG A 97 18.34 -3.17 -1.65
CA ARG A 97 19.73 -3.65 -1.61
C ARG A 97 20.34 -3.58 -0.21
N ALA A 98 20.07 -2.49 0.52
CA ALA A 98 20.53 -2.34 1.90
C ALA A 98 19.94 -3.44 2.80
N TRP A 99 18.66 -3.76 2.61
CA TRP A 99 18.02 -4.86 3.34
C TRP A 99 18.63 -6.22 2.99
N ARG A 100 18.78 -6.55 1.70
CA ARG A 100 19.40 -7.82 1.25
C ARG A 100 20.83 -8.00 1.80
N THR A 101 21.58 -6.90 1.91
CA THR A 101 22.93 -6.92 2.50
C THR A 101 22.88 -7.23 4.00
N ARG A 102 21.87 -6.72 4.70
CA ARG A 102 21.69 -6.92 6.14
C ARG A 102 21.15 -8.31 6.51
N PHE A 103 20.38 -8.93 5.61
CA PHE A 103 19.74 -10.22 5.83
C PHE A 103 20.02 -11.18 4.66
N PRO A 104 21.28 -11.63 4.49
CA PRO A 104 21.70 -12.41 3.32
C PRO A 104 21.05 -13.79 3.23
N ASP A 105 20.62 -14.36 4.37
CA ASP A 105 20.04 -15.70 4.45
C ASP A 105 18.51 -15.71 4.22
N LEU A 106 17.90 -14.53 3.98
CA LEU A 106 16.45 -14.41 3.75
C LEU A 106 16.14 -14.11 2.29
N THR A 107 15.25 -14.89 1.69
CA THR A 107 14.71 -14.65 0.34
C THR A 107 13.21 -14.35 0.41
N PHE A 108 12.77 -13.27 -0.25
CA PHE A 108 11.35 -12.98 -0.44
C PHE A 108 10.89 -13.57 -1.79
N ASP A 109 10.01 -14.56 -1.73
CA ASP A 109 9.47 -15.26 -2.91
C ASP A 109 8.14 -14.67 -3.43
N GLY A 110 7.60 -13.66 -2.73
CA GLY A 110 6.33 -13.02 -3.06
C GLY A 110 5.08 -13.78 -2.60
N LEU A 111 5.20 -14.92 -1.92
CA LEU A 111 4.06 -15.80 -1.59
C LEU A 111 3.97 -16.29 -0.14
N SER A 112 4.82 -15.78 0.76
CA SER A 112 4.69 -15.80 2.24
C SER A 112 5.52 -16.84 3.00
N GLU A 113 6.35 -17.67 2.36
CA GLU A 113 7.25 -18.58 3.08
C GLU A 113 8.70 -18.11 2.98
N ILE A 114 9.31 -17.79 4.14
CA ILE A 114 10.77 -17.76 4.22
C ILE A 114 11.22 -19.21 4.05
N VAL A 115 11.83 -19.48 2.90
CA VAL A 115 12.68 -20.66 2.75
C VAL A 115 14.10 -20.25 3.16
N ASP A 116 14.63 -20.92 4.18
CA ASP A 116 16.08 -20.96 4.40
C ASP A 116 16.73 -21.46 3.10
N VAL A 117 17.82 -20.81 2.69
CA VAL A 117 18.60 -21.22 1.50
C VAL A 117 19.44 -22.45 1.81
#